data_AF-A0AAD9NKH8-F1
#
_entry.id   AF-A0AAD9NKH8-F1
#
_cell.length_a   1.000
_cell.length_b   1.000
_cell.length_c   1.000
_cell.angle_alpha   90.00
_cell.angle_beta   90.00
_cell.angle_gamma   90.00
#
_symmetry.space_group_name_H-M   'P 1'
#
loop_
_entity.id
_entity.type
_entity.pdbx_description
1 polymer ?
#
loop_
_entity_poly.entity_id
_entity_poly.type
_entity_poly.pdbx_seq_one_letter_code
_entity_poly.pdbx_strand_id
1 'polypeptide(L)'
;MPIGKTRSTSTKATDDMADLKEPIEFISAKLDELLPIRKEISCVLKAKVATLEAEADKREQYSRRPNLRFHGIEEKEGEDTNAIVIAVVEKKLGMSQIGADQLERSHRIGPKQDEKGAPRKREVIVRFRSEAKPSATKCFVHAST
;
A
#
# COMPACT_ATOMS: atom_id res chain seq x y z
N MET A 1 -79.27 7.92 -29.48
CA MET A 1 -78.53 8.61 -28.39
C MET A 1 -77.13 8.95 -28.89
N PRO A 2 -76.60 10.17 -28.65
CA PRO A 2 -75.37 10.65 -29.28
C PRO A 2 -74.12 10.15 -28.57
N ILE A 3 -73.10 9.79 -29.35
CA ILE A 3 -71.76 9.40 -28.87
C ILE A 3 -71.03 10.67 -28.43
N GLY A 4 -70.70 10.75 -27.15
CA GLY A 4 -70.00 11.89 -26.54
C GLY A 4 -68.60 12.10 -27.11
N LYS A 5 -68.25 13.36 -27.37
CA LYS A 5 -66.96 13.80 -27.90
C LYS A 5 -65.81 13.49 -26.92
N THR A 6 -65.07 12.41 -27.15
CA THR A 6 -63.75 12.14 -26.54
C THR A 6 -62.65 12.93 -27.27
N ARG A 7 -62.67 14.27 -27.19
CA ARG A 7 -61.78 15.11 -28.03
C ARG A 7 -60.76 15.96 -27.26
N SER A 8 -60.68 15.89 -25.92
CA SER A 8 -59.89 16.85 -25.13
C SER A 8 -58.63 16.30 -24.44
N THR A 9 -58.47 14.97 -24.31
CA THR A 9 -57.33 14.38 -23.58
C THR A 9 -56.12 14.11 -24.46
N SER A 10 -56.32 13.83 -25.76
CA SER A 10 -55.22 13.49 -26.68
C SER A 10 -54.35 14.68 -27.10
N THR A 11 -54.90 15.89 -27.16
CA THR A 11 -54.14 17.08 -27.59
C THR A 11 -53.29 17.66 -26.46
N LYS A 12 -53.80 17.65 -25.22
CA LYS A 12 -53.00 18.06 -24.05
C LYS A 12 -51.77 17.18 -23.87
N ALA A 13 -51.92 15.86 -24.03
CA ALA A 13 -50.80 14.93 -23.96
C ALA A 13 -49.75 15.14 -25.07
N THR A 14 -50.14 15.63 -26.25
CA THR A 14 -49.20 15.96 -27.33
C THR A 14 -48.49 17.30 -27.11
N ASP A 15 -49.19 18.27 -26.50
CA ASP A 15 -48.63 19.58 -26.14
C ASP A 15 -47.63 19.42 -24.98
N ASP A 16 -47.99 18.66 -23.94
CA ASP A 16 -47.10 18.31 -22.82
C ASP A 16 -45.85 17.53 -23.31
N MET A 17 -46.01 16.64 -24.30
CA MET A 17 -44.88 15.93 -24.93
C MET A 17 -43.99 16.85 -25.78
N ALA A 18 -44.53 17.93 -26.36
CA ALA A 18 -43.75 18.88 -27.12
C ALA A 18 -42.92 19.76 -26.18
N ASP A 19 -43.51 20.21 -25.08
CA ASP A 19 -42.86 21.03 -24.06
C ASP A 19 -41.72 20.28 -23.33
N LEU A 20 -41.79 18.94 -23.27
CA LEU A 20 -40.76 18.07 -22.69
C LEU A 20 -39.60 17.73 -23.62
N LYS A 21 -39.69 17.97 -24.95
CA LYS A 21 -38.61 17.66 -25.89
C LYS A 21 -37.44 18.62 -25.77
N GLU A 22 -37.71 19.91 -25.65
CA GLU A 22 -36.69 20.96 -25.56
C GLU A 22 -35.76 20.78 -24.32
N PRO A 23 -36.28 20.51 -23.11
CA PRO A 23 -35.43 20.18 -21.97
C PRO A 23 -34.61 18.91 -22.17
N ILE A 24 -35.15 17.88 -22.85
CA ILE A 24 -34.44 16.63 -23.09
C ILE A 24 -33.24 16.85 -24.03
N GLU A 25 -33.44 17.60 -25.11
CA GLU A 25 -32.37 17.95 -26.06
C GLU A 25 -31.29 18.81 -25.39
N PHE A 26 -31.69 19.74 -24.54
CA PHE A 26 -30.75 20.54 -23.75
C PHE A 26 -29.95 19.67 -22.76
N ILE A 27 -30.61 18.74 -22.07
CA ILE A 27 -29.95 17.81 -21.13
C ILE A 27 -29.00 16.88 -21.87
N SER A 28 -29.38 16.36 -23.04
CA SER A 28 -28.51 15.48 -23.83
C SER A 28 -27.27 16.22 -24.33
N ALA A 29 -27.42 17.47 -24.80
CA ALA A 29 -26.29 18.29 -25.21
C ALA A 29 -25.33 18.57 -24.04
N LYS A 30 -25.88 18.87 -22.85
CA LYS A 30 -25.08 19.04 -21.62
C LYS A 30 -24.38 17.75 -21.20
N LEU A 31 -25.00 16.60 -21.41
CA LEU A 31 -24.41 15.29 -21.13
C LEU A 31 -23.20 15.05 -22.04
N ASP A 32 -23.31 15.35 -23.33
CA ASP A 32 -22.23 15.20 -24.30
C ASP A 32 -21.03 16.10 -24.00
N GLU A 33 -21.25 17.30 -23.46
CA GLU A 33 -20.20 18.19 -22.99
C GLU A 33 -19.49 17.66 -21.72
N LEU A 34 -20.25 17.10 -20.76
CA LEU A 34 -19.72 16.68 -19.45
C LEU A 34 -19.04 15.31 -19.48
N LEU A 35 -19.46 14.41 -20.37
CA LEU A 35 -18.89 13.07 -20.51
C LEU A 35 -17.37 13.05 -20.79
N PRO A 36 -16.82 13.81 -21.75
CA PRO A 36 -15.38 13.80 -22.01
C PRO A 36 -14.58 14.35 -20.83
N ILE A 37 -15.06 15.44 -20.22
CA ILE A 37 -14.42 16.07 -19.05
C ILE A 37 -14.36 15.07 -17.89
N ARG A 38 -15.47 14.37 -17.62
CA ARG A 38 -15.51 13.33 -16.58
C ARG A 38 -14.53 12.19 -16.88
N LYS A 39 -14.44 11.75 -18.14
CA LYS A 39 -13.50 10.70 -18.56
C LYS A 39 -12.05 11.13 -18.37
N GLU A 40 -11.72 12.36 -18.75
CA GLU A 40 -10.38 12.92 -18.59
C GLU A 40 -9.99 13.03 -17.12
N ILE A 41 -10.86 13.61 -16.28
CA ILE A 41 -10.67 13.67 -14.82
C ILE A 41 -10.46 12.26 -14.25
N SER A 42 -11.28 11.29 -14.65
CA SER A 42 -11.15 9.91 -14.19
C SER A 42 -9.82 9.28 -14.63
N CYS A 43 -9.39 9.54 -15.86
CA CYS A 43 -8.12 9.04 -16.38
C CYS A 43 -6.93 9.62 -15.59
N VAL A 44 -6.90 10.94 -15.41
CA VAL A 44 -5.85 11.64 -14.66
C VAL A 44 -5.80 11.16 -13.21
N LEU A 45 -6.95 11.03 -12.55
CA LEU A 45 -7.01 10.53 -11.17
C LEU A 45 -6.48 9.10 -11.06
N LYS A 46 -6.88 8.20 -11.97
CA LYS A 46 -6.39 6.82 -12.00
C LYS A 46 -4.88 6.77 -12.20
N ALA A 47 -4.34 7.58 -13.11
CA ALA A 47 -2.90 7.66 -13.34
C ALA A 47 -2.14 8.17 -12.09
N LYS A 48 -2.68 9.18 -11.40
CA LYS A 48 -2.11 9.68 -10.13
C LYS A 48 -2.14 8.63 -9.04
N VAL A 49 -3.26 7.92 -8.87
CA VAL A 49 -3.39 6.83 -7.89
C VAL A 49 -2.34 5.76 -8.17
N ALA A 50 -2.25 5.28 -9.42
CA ALA A 50 -1.25 4.27 -9.80
C ALA A 50 0.20 4.74 -9.55
N THR A 51 0.48 6.02 -9.81
CA THR A 51 1.81 6.59 -9.53
C THR A 51 2.11 6.63 -8.03
N LEU A 52 1.15 7.06 -7.22
CA LEU A 52 1.30 7.15 -5.77
C LEU A 52 1.43 5.77 -5.13
N GLU A 53 0.67 4.78 -5.61
CA GLU A 53 0.79 3.37 -5.19
C GLU A 53 2.21 2.85 -5.49
N ALA A 54 2.71 3.05 -6.71
CA ALA A 54 4.06 2.64 -7.08
C ALA A 54 5.16 3.33 -6.25
N GLU A 55 4.99 4.62 -5.93
CA GLU A 55 5.91 5.34 -5.04
C GLU A 55 5.84 4.83 -3.59
N ALA A 56 4.65 4.55 -3.09
CA ALA A 56 4.45 4.01 -1.75
C ALA A 56 5.11 2.63 -1.61
N ASP A 57 4.89 1.75 -2.59
CA ASP A 57 5.52 0.43 -2.66
C ASP A 57 7.04 0.55 -2.70
N LYS A 58 7.57 1.45 -3.53
CA LYS A 58 9.02 1.69 -3.61
C LYS A 58 9.59 2.17 -2.28
N ARG A 59 8.90 3.10 -1.60
CA ARG A 59 9.31 3.59 -0.27
C ARG A 59 9.26 2.49 0.77
N GLU A 60 8.22 1.67 0.74
CA GLU A 60 8.08 0.53 1.66
C GLU A 60 9.20 -0.49 1.46
N GLN A 61 9.47 -0.90 0.21
CA GLN A 61 10.57 -1.80 -0.12
C GLN A 61 11.91 -1.25 0.36
N TYR A 62 12.18 0.05 0.11
CA TYR A 62 13.40 0.69 0.57
C TYR A 62 13.50 0.69 2.10
N SER A 63 12.40 0.99 2.79
CA SER A 63 12.35 1.00 4.26
C SER A 63 12.57 -0.37 4.90
N ARG A 64 12.16 -1.45 4.22
CA ARG A 64 12.28 -2.85 4.67
C ARG A 64 13.63 -3.49 4.32
N ARG A 65 14.44 -2.87 3.45
CA ARG A 65 15.75 -3.38 3.02
C ARG A 65 16.71 -3.77 4.16
N PRO A 66 16.84 -3.02 5.27
CA PRO A 66 17.69 -3.42 6.39
C PRO A 66 17.02 -4.42 7.34
N ASN A 67 15.79 -4.86 7.05
CA ASN A 67 15.07 -5.78 7.91
C ASN A 67 15.26 -7.22 7.42
N LEU A 68 15.62 -8.13 8.33
CA LEU A 68 15.66 -9.57 8.09
C LEU A 68 14.63 -10.28 8.96
N ARG A 69 14.04 -11.36 8.44
CA ARG A 69 13.12 -12.24 9.17
C ARG A 69 13.79 -13.58 9.41
N PHE A 70 13.80 -13.99 10.66
CA PHE A 70 14.32 -15.29 11.09
C PHE A 70 13.17 -16.23 11.42
N HIS A 71 13.14 -17.35 10.71
CA HIS A 71 12.12 -18.39 10.83
C HIS A 71 12.64 -19.56 11.66
N GLY A 72 11.73 -20.34 12.25
CA GLY A 72 12.05 -21.60 12.92
C GLY A 72 12.76 -21.47 14.27
N ILE A 73 12.86 -20.26 14.82
CA ILE A 73 13.42 -20.01 16.15
C ILE A 73 12.35 -20.34 17.20
N GLU A 74 12.68 -21.20 18.16
CA GLU A 74 11.79 -21.50 19.30
C GLU A 74 11.55 -20.26 20.16
N GLU A 75 10.32 -20.05 20.60
CA GLU A 75 9.93 -18.91 21.44
C GLU A 75 10.01 -19.30 22.91
N LYS A 76 10.68 -18.48 23.71
CA LYS A 76 10.74 -18.62 25.17
C LYS A 76 10.20 -17.36 25.84
N GLU A 77 9.60 -17.54 27.01
CA GLU A 77 9.13 -16.41 27.80
C GLU A 77 10.33 -15.61 28.35
N GLY A 78 10.24 -14.28 28.27
CA GLY A 78 11.34 -13.39 28.70
C GLY A 78 12.60 -13.47 27.84
N GLU A 79 12.50 -13.96 26.60
CA GLU A 79 13.67 -14.08 25.73
C GLU A 79 14.24 -12.73 25.27
N ASP A 80 15.57 -12.69 25.13
CA ASP A 80 16.26 -11.60 24.45
C ASP A 80 16.43 -11.94 22.97
N THR A 81 15.62 -11.33 22.12
CA THR A 81 15.65 -11.55 20.68
C THR A 81 16.96 -11.07 20.02
N ASN A 82 17.67 -10.11 20.60
CA ASN A 82 18.98 -9.67 20.08
C ASN A 82 20.00 -10.79 20.26
N ALA A 83 20.12 -11.30 21.49
CA ALA A 83 21.07 -12.38 21.82
C ALA A 83 20.81 -13.64 20.98
N ILE A 84 19.53 -14.00 20.80
CA ILE A 84 19.15 -15.14 19.95
C ILE A 84 19.61 -14.94 18.51
N VAL A 85 19.39 -13.76 17.93
CA VAL A 85 19.74 -13.48 16.53
C VAL A 85 21.26 -13.51 16.34
N ILE A 86 22.01 -12.88 17.24
CA ILE A 86 23.49 -12.88 17.21
C ILE A 86 24.00 -14.32 17.27
N ALA A 87 23.50 -15.13 18.21
CA ALA A 87 23.89 -16.53 18.33
C ALA A 87 23.54 -17.36 17.08
N VAL A 88 22.40 -17.10 16.44
CA VAL A 88 22.01 -17.77 15.19
C VAL A 88 22.97 -17.37 14.06
N VAL A 89 23.28 -16.09 13.92
CA VAL A 89 24.16 -15.58 12.87
C VAL A 89 25.59 -16.10 13.06
N GLU A 90 26.12 -16.05 14.28
CA GLU A 90 27.44 -16.61 14.59
C GLU A 90 27.49 -18.11 14.29
N LYS A 91 26.51 -18.88 14.77
CA LYS A 91 26.48 -20.34 14.60
C LYS A 91 26.27 -20.78 13.15
N LYS A 92 25.46 -20.06 12.37
CA LYS A 92 25.08 -20.48 11.01
C LYS A 92 25.94 -19.85 9.93
N LEU A 93 26.45 -18.64 10.15
CA LEU A 93 27.20 -17.87 9.16
C LEU A 93 28.65 -17.63 9.58
N GLY A 94 29.06 -17.98 10.81
CA GLY A 94 30.42 -17.79 11.29
C GLY A 94 30.79 -16.32 11.54
N MET A 95 29.80 -15.43 11.63
CA MET A 95 30.03 -13.99 11.81
C MET A 95 29.93 -13.61 13.28
N SER A 96 31.05 -13.70 14.00
CA SER A 96 31.17 -13.31 15.42
C SER A 96 31.32 -11.80 15.65
N GLN A 97 31.48 -11.03 14.57
CA GLN A 97 31.71 -9.57 14.61
C GLN A 97 30.42 -8.77 14.87
N ILE A 98 29.24 -9.41 14.83
CA ILE A 98 27.96 -8.73 14.92
C ILE A 98 27.56 -8.55 16.38
N GLY A 99 27.58 -7.31 16.84
CA GLY A 99 27.13 -6.92 18.18
C GLY A 99 25.67 -6.46 18.22
N ALA A 100 25.13 -6.36 19.44
CA ALA A 100 23.77 -5.84 19.67
C ALA A 100 23.63 -4.35 19.30
N ASP A 101 24.73 -3.60 19.27
CA ASP A 101 24.81 -2.20 18.85
C ASP A 101 24.51 -2.01 17.36
N GLN A 102 24.81 -3.02 16.54
CA GLN A 102 24.48 -3.04 15.11
C GLN A 102 23.01 -3.36 14.85
N LEU A 103 22.29 -3.88 15.85
CA LEU A 103 20.86 -4.09 15.77
C LEU A 103 20.15 -2.81 16.23
N GLU A 104 19.27 -2.28 15.39
CA GLU A 104 18.43 -1.14 15.77
C GLU A 104 17.28 -1.62 16.66
N ARG A 105 16.58 -2.67 16.20
CA ARG A 105 15.42 -3.27 16.87
C ARG A 105 15.32 -4.75 16.50
N SER A 106 14.94 -5.59 17.46
CA SER A 106 14.51 -6.96 17.22
C SER A 106 13.26 -7.27 18.04
N HIS A 107 12.33 -8.03 17.49
CA HIS A 107 11.14 -8.51 18.19
C HIS A 107 10.44 -9.62 17.40
N ARG A 108 9.55 -10.36 18.08
CA ARG A 108 8.64 -11.33 17.43
C ARG A 108 7.52 -10.61 16.69
N ILE A 109 7.18 -11.06 15.48
CA ILE A 109 6.04 -10.56 14.70
C ILE A 109 4.82 -11.46 14.90
N GLY A 110 3.66 -10.82 15.04
CA GLY A 110 2.35 -11.46 14.94
C GLY A 110 1.80 -11.97 16.27
N PRO A 111 0.58 -12.51 16.25
CA PRO A 111 -0.09 -13.06 17.43
C PRO A 111 0.59 -14.35 17.91
N LYS A 112 0.57 -14.59 19.23
CA LYS A 112 1.15 -15.80 19.86
C LYS A 112 0.41 -17.09 19.49
N GLN A 113 -0.87 -16.97 19.20
CA GLN A 113 -1.75 -18.07 18.81
C GLN A 113 -2.17 -17.91 17.35
N ASP A 114 -2.42 -19.03 16.68
CA ASP A 114 -3.10 -19.03 15.40
C ASP A 114 -4.62 -18.78 15.56
N GLU A 115 -5.34 -18.71 14.44
CA GLU A 115 -6.79 -18.48 14.43
C GLU A 115 -7.59 -19.57 15.18
N LYS A 116 -6.98 -20.74 15.40
CA LYS A 116 -7.57 -21.88 16.11
C LYS A 116 -7.15 -21.94 17.58
N GLY A 117 -6.37 -20.97 18.06
CA GLY A 117 -5.88 -20.89 19.44
C GLY A 117 -4.63 -21.74 19.72
N ALA A 118 -4.06 -22.41 18.72
CA ALA A 118 -2.86 -23.22 18.89
C ALA A 118 -1.60 -22.34 18.96
N PRO A 119 -0.58 -22.72 19.75
CA PRO A 119 0.65 -21.94 19.86
C PRO A 119 1.40 -21.92 18.53
N ARG A 120 1.77 -20.71 18.08
CA ARG A 120 2.50 -20.50 16.83
C ARG A 120 3.93 -20.08 17.12
N LYS A 121 4.90 -20.68 16.42
CA LYS A 121 6.28 -20.18 16.41
C LYS A 121 6.33 -18.88 15.62
N ARG A 122 6.38 -17.75 16.34
CA ARG A 122 6.47 -16.42 15.72
C ARG A 122 7.86 -16.19 15.16
N GLU A 123 7.93 -15.45 14.08
CA GLU A 123 9.21 -15.11 13.47
C GLU A 123 9.82 -13.91 14.18
N VAL A 124 11.15 -13.84 14.20
CA VAL A 124 11.86 -12.65 14.70
C VAL A 124 12.13 -11.74 13.52
N ILE A 125 11.66 -10.50 13.58
CA ILE A 125 12.15 -9.46 12.68
C ILE A 125 13.25 -8.68 13.36
N VAL A 126 14.31 -8.41 12.60
CA VAL A 126 15.43 -7.60 13.04
C VAL A 126 15.67 -6.53 12.03
N ARG A 127 15.82 -5.29 12.50
CA ARG A 127 16.32 -4.18 11.71
C ARG A 127 17.78 -3.95 12.06
N PHE A 128 18.64 -4.11 11.06
CA PHE A 128 20.05 -3.76 11.19
C PHE A 128 20.21 -2.25 11.03
N ARG A 129 21.13 -1.65 11.78
CA ARG A 129 21.58 -0.29 11.49
C ARG A 129 22.33 -0.35 10.16
N SER A 130 21.81 0.32 9.13
CA SER A 130 22.64 0.54 7.95
C SER A 130 23.74 1.52 8.33
N GLU A 131 25.00 1.19 8.08
CA GLU A 131 26.06 2.18 8.04
C GLU A 131 25.82 3.12 6.85
N ALA A 132 24.99 4.14 7.06
CA ALA A 132 24.82 5.23 6.13
C ALA A 132 25.91 6.28 6.39
N LYS A 133 27.17 5.92 6.12
CA LYS A 133 28.22 6.91 5.84
C LYS A 133 29.13 6.33 4.76
N PRO A 134 29.27 6.96 3.58
CA PRO A 134 30.55 6.90 2.90
C PRO A 134 31.54 7.61 3.82
N SER A 135 32.27 6.84 4.62
CA SER A 135 33.44 7.37 5.32
C SER A 135 34.50 7.66 4.26
N ALA A 136 34.42 8.83 3.63
CA ALA A 136 35.49 9.42 2.83
C ALA A 136 36.64 9.90 3.74
N THR A 137 36.93 9.21 4.83
CA THR A 137 38.01 9.57 5.75
C THR A 137 38.48 8.31 6.49
N LYS A 138 39.79 8.01 6.38
CA LYS A 138 40.51 6.80 6.85
C LYS A 138 40.27 5.59 5.94
N CYS A 139 41.20 5.17 5.08
CA CYS A 139 42.62 4.94 5.34
C CYS A 139 43.51 5.42 4.19
N PHE A 140 44.14 6.59 4.35
CA PHE A 140 45.45 6.86 3.77
C PHE A 140 46.42 6.74 4.96
N VAL A 141 47.01 5.56 5.14
CA VAL A 141 48.22 5.44 5.96
C VAL A 141 49.31 5.06 4.99
N HIS A 142 50.30 5.94 4.93
CA HIS A 142 51.47 5.86 4.08
C HIS A 142 52.21 4.55 4.33
N ALA A 143 52.44 3.77 3.28
CA ALA A 143 53.61 2.92 3.20
C ALA A 143 54.64 3.67 2.34
N SER A 144 55.35 4.61 2.96
CA SER A 144 56.59 5.15 2.45
C SER A 144 57.74 4.37 3.06
N THR A 145 58.57 3.81 2.16
CA THR A 145 59.91 3.21 2.36
C THR A 145 60.03 1.97 3.23
#